data_AF-A0A554J5B2-F1
#
_entry.id   AF-A0A554J5B2-F1
#
_cell.length_a   1.000
_cell.length_b   1.000
_cell.length_c   1.000
_cell.angle_alpha   90.00
_cell.angle_beta   90.00
_cell.angle_gamma   90.00
#
_symmetry.space_group_name_H-M   'P 1'
#
loop_
_entity.id
_entity.type
_entity.pdbx_description
1 polymer ?
#
loop_
_entity_poly.entity_id
_entity_poly.type
_entity_poly.pdbx_seq_one_letter_code
_entity_poly.pdbx_strand_id
1 'polypeptide(L)'
;MIQSRTYMPAVRSFLAVSGGPLATRDGASFFAAFLGCLVLLAAASMYFFPHVIDGDAVGYESAVRVFAGGEALYIPAGIPEHTLDVVTVHRILMTPLSVGSLYVFSEIFGSLIGGWLVWDTLFFFGSSIVLYLLLRRFFESDIVALFGGLFFAGNYAMVTSGLGMFVDIAAWFFYILALYLVYHYLLVGGYRHLVVAAIVVSLGGLFKENAYTALAAMGIILLFREWRTPIRFLFHAVPLGLIVLLPAVVHHVSIYMQYGYTYLYWIHLAENFYTYNSLVAEYIKNLGSLLTLLAPLSLLGGVLFLRPRWSPFLSNEQRVYIAAVTVSAVPALLWPALEQRVMFLIIPALLLLAGIVLKKYERYWYAFVPVIVLYILIGFLMDAYILDLVNLPF
;
A
#
# COMPACT_ATOMS: atom_id res chain seq x y z
N MET A 1 -18.84 -47.36 -11.76
CA MET A 1 -19.49 -46.05 -11.61
C MET A 1 -18.41 -44.97 -11.61
N ILE A 2 -18.14 -44.39 -12.77
CA ILE A 2 -17.22 -43.27 -12.95
C ILE A 2 -18.10 -42.06 -13.20
N GLN A 3 -18.25 -41.18 -12.21
CA GLN A 3 -18.98 -39.94 -12.40
C GLN A 3 -18.12 -38.97 -13.22
N SER A 4 -18.44 -38.87 -14.50
CA SER A 4 -17.98 -37.80 -15.37
C SER A 4 -18.49 -36.46 -14.85
N ARG A 5 -17.61 -35.64 -14.27
CA ARG A 5 -17.89 -34.22 -14.07
C ARG A 5 -17.84 -33.52 -15.43
N THR A 6 -19.01 -33.37 -16.02
CA THR A 6 -19.26 -32.46 -17.14
C THR A 6 -18.90 -31.04 -16.71
N TYR A 7 -17.79 -30.55 -17.26
CA TYR A 7 -17.46 -29.13 -17.27
C TYR A 7 -18.53 -28.40 -18.08
N MET A 8 -19.31 -27.56 -17.42
CA MET A 8 -20.15 -26.55 -18.10
C MET A 8 -19.41 -25.20 -18.14
N PRO A 9 -19.64 -24.40 -19.20
CA PRO A 9 -18.89 -23.19 -19.49
C PRO A 9 -19.41 -22.03 -18.63
N ALA A 10 -18.54 -21.47 -17.80
CA ALA A 10 -18.82 -20.21 -17.09
C ALA A 10 -17.92 -19.10 -17.62
N VAL A 11 -18.12 -18.72 -18.90
CA VAL A 11 -17.77 -17.38 -19.38
C VAL A 11 -19.02 -16.49 -19.23
N ARG A 12 -19.54 -16.43 -18.01
CA ARG A 12 -20.45 -15.36 -17.59
C ARG A 12 -19.67 -14.42 -16.70
N SER A 13 -19.30 -13.31 -17.34
CA SER A 13 -19.13 -11.98 -16.77
C SER A 13 -18.13 -11.81 -15.63
N PHE A 14 -16.98 -11.24 -15.99
CA PHE A 14 -16.08 -10.47 -15.12
C PHE A 14 -16.81 -9.32 -14.35
N LEU A 15 -18.10 -9.07 -14.64
CA LEU A 15 -18.94 -8.02 -14.09
C LEU A 15 -20.24 -8.48 -13.40
N ALA A 16 -20.61 -9.78 -13.43
CA ALA A 16 -21.87 -10.26 -12.82
C ALA A 16 -21.66 -11.32 -11.73
N VAL A 17 -20.58 -11.17 -10.97
CA VAL A 17 -20.62 -11.60 -9.56
C VAL A 17 -21.40 -10.51 -8.82
N SER A 18 -22.69 -10.78 -8.64
CA SER A 18 -23.69 -10.02 -7.89
C SER A 18 -23.12 -9.21 -6.73
N GLY A 19 -23.28 -7.87 -6.76
CA GLY A 19 -23.03 -7.00 -5.61
C GLY A 19 -22.02 -5.87 -5.78
N GLY A 20 -21.93 -5.23 -6.95
CA GLY A 20 -21.11 -4.00 -7.10
C GLY A 20 -21.57 -2.86 -6.16
N PRO A 21 -20.77 -1.78 -6.02
CA PRO A 21 -21.09 -0.48 -5.44
C PRO A 21 -22.54 -0.19 -5.10
N LEU A 22 -23.26 -0.31 -6.20
CA LEU A 22 -24.53 0.30 -6.50
C LEU A 22 -25.65 -0.75 -6.58
N ALA A 23 -25.38 -2.00 -6.18
CA ALA A 23 -26.36 -3.08 -6.26
C ALA A 23 -27.54 -2.86 -5.31
N THR A 24 -27.36 -2.07 -4.25
CA THR A 24 -28.41 -1.61 -3.35
C THR A 24 -28.39 -0.08 -3.27
N ARG A 25 -29.57 0.54 -3.08
CA ARG A 25 -29.69 2.00 -2.92
C ARG A 25 -28.85 2.51 -1.75
N ASP A 26 -28.80 1.75 -0.67
CA ASP A 26 -28.02 2.08 0.52
C ASP A 26 -26.52 2.00 0.25
N GLY A 27 -26.04 0.95 -0.43
CA GLY A 27 -24.62 0.84 -0.81
C GLY A 27 -24.13 1.98 -1.69
N ALA A 28 -24.97 2.43 -2.63
CA ALA A 28 -24.67 3.61 -3.45
C ALA A 28 -24.50 4.88 -2.60
N SER A 29 -25.35 5.07 -1.58
CA SER A 29 -25.29 6.23 -0.69
C SER A 29 -24.03 6.24 0.18
N PHE A 30 -23.63 5.09 0.74
CA PHE A 30 -22.40 4.97 1.53
C PHE A 30 -21.15 5.19 0.69
N PHE A 31 -21.13 4.66 -0.54
CA PHE A 31 -20.01 4.89 -1.46
C PHE A 31 -19.94 6.36 -1.90
N ALA A 32 -21.07 7.00 -2.19
CA ALA A 32 -21.09 8.44 -2.50
C ALA A 32 -20.64 9.30 -1.32
N ALA A 33 -21.06 8.96 -0.09
CA ALA A 33 -20.59 9.63 1.12
C ALA A 33 -19.08 9.46 1.30
N PHE A 34 -18.56 8.25 1.09
CA PHE A 34 -17.13 7.96 1.12
C PHE A 34 -16.36 8.83 0.11
N LEU A 35 -16.82 8.87 -1.15
CA LEU A 35 -16.20 9.71 -2.19
C LEU A 35 -16.23 11.20 -1.83
N GLY A 36 -17.35 11.68 -1.28
CA GLY A 36 -17.46 13.06 -0.80
C GLY A 36 -16.43 13.37 0.29
N CYS A 37 -16.26 12.47 1.26
CA CYS A 37 -15.22 12.59 2.28
C CYS A 37 -13.80 12.53 1.68
N LEU A 38 -13.53 11.66 0.69
CA LEU A 38 -12.22 11.61 0.02
C LEU A 38 -11.87 12.93 -0.65
N VAL A 39 -12.84 13.56 -1.34
CA VAL A 39 -12.64 14.87 -1.97
C VAL A 39 -12.32 15.94 -0.92
N LEU A 40 -13.06 15.94 0.20
CA LEU A 40 -12.79 16.88 1.30
C LEU A 40 -11.42 16.65 1.95
N LEU A 41 -11.03 15.39 2.16
CA LEU A 41 -9.72 15.04 2.72
C LEU A 41 -8.58 15.44 1.79
N ALA A 42 -8.72 15.18 0.49
CA ALA A 42 -7.72 15.57 -0.50
C ALA A 42 -7.59 17.10 -0.56
N ALA A 43 -8.71 17.83 -0.62
CA ALA A 43 -8.70 19.29 -0.61
C ALA A 43 -8.09 19.86 0.68
N ALA A 44 -8.40 19.28 1.84
CA ALA A 44 -7.83 19.69 3.11
C ALA A 44 -6.32 19.41 3.16
N SER A 45 -5.87 18.24 2.72
CA SER A 45 -4.45 17.89 2.61
C SER A 45 -3.70 18.87 1.70
N MET A 46 -4.26 19.17 0.52
CA MET A 46 -3.70 20.15 -0.40
C MET A 46 -3.61 21.57 0.20
N TYR A 47 -4.51 21.90 1.12
CA TYR A 47 -4.54 23.21 1.78
C TYR A 47 -3.59 23.31 2.98
N PHE A 48 -3.53 22.28 3.82
CA PHE A 48 -2.79 22.31 5.09
C PHE A 48 -1.31 22.00 4.93
N PHE A 49 -0.91 21.21 3.94
CA PHE A 49 0.48 20.81 3.75
C PHE A 49 1.12 21.57 2.57
N PRO A 50 2.35 22.07 2.72
CA PRO A 50 3.04 22.75 1.62
C PRO A 50 3.46 21.74 0.54
N HIS A 51 3.30 22.13 -0.73
CA HIS A 51 3.72 21.31 -1.87
C HIS A 51 4.97 21.95 -2.48
N VAL A 52 6.10 21.69 -1.84
CA VAL A 52 7.42 22.17 -2.26
C VAL A 52 8.31 20.98 -2.57
N ILE A 53 9.21 21.13 -3.55
CA ILE A 53 10.20 20.09 -3.85
C ILE A 53 11.31 20.22 -2.82
N ASP A 54 11.25 19.39 -1.78
CA ASP A 54 12.25 19.31 -0.72
C ASP A 54 12.58 17.86 -0.35
N GLY A 55 13.59 17.67 0.50
CA GLY A 55 14.02 16.35 0.97
C GLY A 55 14.22 15.33 -0.16
N ASP A 56 13.44 14.26 -0.13
CA ASP A 56 13.48 13.19 -1.14
C ASP A 56 12.99 13.61 -2.52
N ALA A 57 12.08 14.58 -2.59
CA ALA A 57 11.49 15.04 -3.85
C ALA A 57 12.55 15.64 -4.77
N VAL A 58 13.62 16.22 -4.21
CA VAL A 58 14.78 16.74 -4.96
C VAL A 58 15.47 15.62 -5.75
N GLY A 59 15.64 14.44 -5.14
CA GLY A 59 16.26 13.29 -5.81
C GLY A 59 15.41 12.75 -6.95
N TYR A 60 14.08 12.79 -6.82
CA TYR A 60 13.16 12.40 -7.87
C TYR A 60 13.07 13.44 -8.99
N GLU A 61 13.09 14.74 -8.68
CA GLU A 61 13.19 15.81 -9.68
C GLU A 61 14.43 15.61 -10.55
N SER A 62 15.59 15.42 -9.92
CA SER A 62 16.85 15.14 -10.62
C SER A 62 16.71 13.90 -11.52
N ALA A 63 16.12 12.82 -11.02
CA ALA A 63 15.90 11.60 -11.79
C ALA A 63 15.00 11.82 -13.02
N VAL A 64 13.96 12.64 -12.89
CA VAL A 64 13.08 13.03 -14.00
C VAL A 64 13.85 13.81 -15.07
N ARG A 65 14.74 14.74 -14.68
CA ARG A 65 15.56 15.52 -15.62
C ARG A 65 16.53 14.63 -16.41
N VAL A 66 17.17 13.68 -15.73
CA VAL A 66 18.05 12.70 -16.39
C VAL A 66 17.23 11.80 -17.32
N PHE A 67 16.06 11.33 -16.88
CA PHE A 67 15.17 10.52 -17.73
C PHE A 67 14.71 11.27 -18.99
N ALA A 68 14.47 12.59 -18.88
CA ALA A 68 14.15 13.46 -20.01
C ALA A 68 15.33 13.73 -20.95
N GLY A 69 16.54 13.25 -20.64
CA GLY A 69 17.76 13.49 -21.40
C GLY A 69 18.39 14.87 -21.18
N GLY A 70 17.95 15.60 -20.14
CA GLY A 70 18.42 16.95 -19.83
C GLY A 70 19.77 16.99 -19.12
N GLU A 71 20.16 15.93 -18.42
CA GLU A 71 21.38 15.87 -17.61
C GLU A 71 22.08 14.51 -17.77
N ALA A 72 23.40 14.52 -17.97
CA ALA A 72 24.21 13.31 -18.00
C ALA A 72 24.66 12.97 -16.57
N LEU A 73 24.31 11.77 -16.10
CA LEU A 73 24.81 11.26 -14.82
C LEU A 73 26.22 10.71 -14.98
N TYR A 74 27.13 11.18 -14.13
CA TYR A 74 28.46 10.60 -13.98
C TYR A 74 28.60 10.12 -12.53
N ILE A 75 28.73 8.81 -12.33
CA ILE A 75 29.14 8.24 -11.05
C ILE A 75 30.62 7.84 -11.18
N PRO A 76 31.57 8.74 -10.83
CA PRO A 76 32.96 8.37 -10.71
C PRO A 76 33.15 7.19 -9.74
N ALA A 77 34.13 6.34 -10.01
CA ALA A 77 34.50 5.27 -9.08
C ALA A 77 35.07 5.88 -7.79
N GLY A 78 34.51 5.52 -6.63
CA GLY A 78 35.04 5.91 -5.31
C GLY A 78 34.60 7.28 -4.77
N ILE A 79 33.51 7.87 -5.26
CA ILE A 79 32.93 9.08 -4.64
C ILE A 79 32.36 8.71 -3.24
N PRO A 80 32.43 9.62 -2.25
CA PRO A 80 31.62 9.52 -1.04
C PRO A 80 30.13 9.32 -1.38
N GLU A 81 29.50 8.39 -0.68
CA GLU A 81 28.19 7.80 -1.00
C GLU A 81 26.99 8.77 -0.89
N HIS A 82 27.21 10.07 -0.66
CA HIS A 82 26.19 11.05 -0.29
C HIS A 82 25.96 12.16 -1.32
N THR A 83 26.40 12.02 -2.58
CA THR A 83 26.15 13.03 -3.62
C THR A 83 24.74 12.91 -4.20
N LEU A 84 24.21 14.03 -4.72
CA LEU A 84 22.91 14.05 -5.40
C LEU A 84 22.87 13.06 -6.58
N ASP A 85 23.98 12.86 -7.29
CA ASP A 85 24.06 11.90 -8.41
C ASP A 85 23.83 10.45 -7.96
N VAL A 86 24.37 10.06 -6.80
CA VAL A 86 24.16 8.73 -6.22
C VAL A 86 22.69 8.55 -5.83
N VAL A 87 22.10 9.55 -5.17
CA VAL A 87 20.66 9.55 -4.82
C VAL A 87 19.80 9.47 -6.08
N THR A 88 20.18 10.20 -7.13
CA THR A 88 19.47 10.24 -8.41
C THR A 88 19.47 8.87 -9.09
N VAL A 89 20.63 8.22 -9.22
CA VAL A 89 20.71 6.86 -9.77
C VAL A 89 19.95 5.86 -8.90
N HIS A 90 19.98 6.02 -7.58
CA HIS A 90 19.15 5.20 -6.70
C HIS A 90 17.65 5.37 -6.97
N ARG A 91 17.15 6.61 -7.18
CA ARG A 91 15.75 6.83 -7.56
C ARG A 91 15.41 6.19 -8.91
N ILE A 92 16.29 6.30 -9.90
CA ILE A 92 16.11 5.64 -11.22
C ILE A 92 16.10 4.11 -11.08
N LEU A 93 16.99 3.55 -10.24
CA LEU A 93 17.04 2.11 -9.97
C LEU A 93 15.75 1.62 -9.32
N MET A 94 15.31 2.27 -8.25
CA MET A 94 14.24 1.77 -7.39
C MET A 94 12.83 2.11 -7.86
N THR A 95 12.70 3.19 -8.63
CA THR A 95 11.39 3.75 -8.97
C THR A 95 11.26 4.13 -10.45
N PRO A 96 11.74 3.31 -11.40
CA PRO A 96 11.79 3.68 -12.82
C PRO A 96 10.42 4.06 -13.39
N LEU A 97 9.33 3.38 -12.99
CA LEU A 97 8.00 3.74 -13.46
C LEU A 97 7.46 4.98 -12.78
N SER A 98 7.84 5.27 -11.53
CA SER A 98 7.50 6.54 -10.88
C SER A 98 8.16 7.70 -11.63
N VAL A 99 9.47 7.63 -11.87
CA VAL A 99 10.22 8.65 -12.60
C VAL A 99 9.65 8.86 -14.01
N GLY A 100 9.44 7.78 -14.77
CA GLY A 100 8.87 7.88 -16.11
C GLY A 100 7.42 8.41 -16.11
N SER A 101 6.60 8.03 -15.13
CA SER A 101 5.23 8.55 -15.00
C SER A 101 5.22 10.02 -14.63
N LEU A 102 6.05 10.45 -13.68
CA LEU A 102 6.18 11.85 -13.29
C LEU A 102 6.61 12.71 -14.47
N TYR A 103 7.58 12.25 -15.28
CA TYR A 103 7.94 12.92 -16.53
C TYR A 103 6.72 13.12 -17.45
N VAL A 104 5.98 12.04 -17.75
CA VAL A 104 4.81 12.11 -18.63
C VAL A 104 3.72 13.05 -18.10
N PHE A 105 3.42 12.99 -16.80
CA PHE A 105 2.44 13.88 -16.19
C PHE A 105 2.93 15.34 -16.20
N SER A 106 4.23 15.57 -15.98
CA SER A 106 4.82 16.91 -16.03
C SER A 106 4.67 17.54 -17.42
N GLU A 107 4.88 16.76 -18.48
CA GLU A 107 4.68 17.20 -19.87
C GLU A 107 3.20 17.52 -20.15
N ILE A 108 2.27 16.71 -19.66
CA ILE A 108 0.82 16.92 -19.87
C ILE A 108 0.32 18.19 -19.15
N PHE A 109 0.79 18.43 -17.92
CA PHE A 109 0.31 19.52 -17.05
C PHE A 109 1.22 20.75 -17.05
N GLY A 110 2.30 20.76 -17.85
CA GLY A 110 3.19 21.90 -18.07
C GLY A 110 4.07 22.29 -16.88
N SER A 111 4.13 21.49 -15.82
CA SER A 111 5.02 21.70 -14.68
C SER A 111 5.23 20.41 -13.89
N LEU A 112 6.42 20.23 -13.30
CA LEU A 112 6.71 19.07 -12.47
C LEU A 112 5.78 18.98 -11.26
N ILE A 113 5.61 20.08 -10.53
CA ILE A 113 4.71 20.14 -9.36
C ILE A 113 3.27 19.81 -9.79
N GLY A 114 2.74 20.45 -10.84
CA GLY A 114 1.38 20.20 -11.30
C GLY A 114 1.15 18.76 -11.76
N GLY A 115 2.11 18.19 -12.50
CA GLY A 115 2.07 16.80 -12.92
C GLY A 115 2.10 15.82 -11.74
N TRP A 116 2.97 16.08 -10.76
CA TRP A 116 3.10 15.25 -9.56
C TRP A 116 1.84 15.30 -8.70
N LEU A 117 1.26 16.47 -8.46
CA LEU A 117 0.02 16.59 -7.67
C LEU A 117 -1.14 15.82 -8.29
N VAL A 118 -1.29 15.86 -9.62
CA VAL A 118 -2.33 15.07 -10.30
C VAL A 118 -2.04 13.58 -10.19
N TRP A 119 -0.77 13.18 -10.32
CA TRP A 119 -0.33 11.80 -10.17
C TRP A 119 -0.60 11.26 -8.76
N ASP A 120 -0.21 12.00 -7.72
CA ASP A 120 -0.48 11.69 -6.30
C ASP A 120 -1.98 11.58 -6.06
N THR A 121 -2.77 12.54 -6.56
CA THR A 121 -4.23 12.55 -6.43
C THR A 121 -4.83 11.28 -7.02
N LEU A 122 -4.41 10.87 -8.22
CA LEU A 122 -4.90 9.66 -8.86
C LEU A 122 -4.66 8.42 -7.99
N PHE A 123 -3.46 8.28 -7.41
CA PHE A 123 -3.13 7.13 -6.56
C PHE A 123 -3.74 7.22 -5.15
N PHE A 124 -3.93 8.42 -4.60
CA PHE A 124 -4.66 8.65 -3.35
C PHE A 124 -6.11 8.17 -3.46
N PHE A 125 -6.82 8.60 -4.50
CA PHE A 125 -8.19 8.14 -4.75
C PHE A 125 -8.22 6.65 -5.10
N GLY A 126 -7.31 6.20 -5.96
CA GLY A 126 -7.22 4.80 -6.37
C GLY A 126 -7.02 3.86 -5.18
N SER A 127 -6.04 4.13 -4.33
CA SER A 127 -5.73 3.29 -3.15
C SER A 127 -6.89 3.24 -2.17
N SER A 128 -7.48 4.39 -1.87
CA SER A 128 -8.62 4.53 -0.96
C SER A 128 -9.86 3.80 -1.48
N ILE A 129 -10.17 3.93 -2.78
CA ILE A 129 -11.31 3.24 -3.41
C ILE A 129 -11.09 1.73 -3.43
N VAL A 130 -9.92 1.26 -3.85
CA VAL A 130 -9.65 -0.18 -3.91
C VAL A 130 -9.70 -0.81 -2.51
N LEU A 131 -9.20 -0.12 -1.48
CA LEU A 131 -9.31 -0.61 -0.12
C LEU A 131 -10.76 -0.64 0.38
N TYR A 132 -11.55 0.40 0.08
CA TYR A 132 -12.99 0.40 0.36
C TYR A 132 -13.66 -0.83 -0.28
N LEU A 133 -13.36 -1.12 -1.54
CA LEU A 133 -13.89 -2.29 -2.26
C LEU A 133 -13.45 -3.62 -1.62
N LEU A 134 -12.20 -3.71 -1.19
CA LEU A 134 -11.67 -4.86 -0.45
C LEU A 134 -12.43 -5.05 0.87
N LEU A 135 -12.54 -4.03 1.71
CA LEU A 135 -13.22 -4.10 2.99
C LEU A 135 -14.70 -4.44 2.84
N ARG A 136 -15.39 -3.81 1.88
CA ARG A 136 -16.78 -4.08 1.56
C ARG A 136 -16.99 -5.54 1.19
N ARG A 137 -16.14 -6.08 0.31
CA ARG A 137 -16.21 -7.46 -0.13
C ARG A 137 -15.82 -8.43 0.98
N PHE A 138 -14.85 -8.07 1.81
CA PHE A 138 -14.37 -8.93 2.89
C PHE A 138 -15.38 -9.06 4.02
N PHE A 139 -15.99 -7.96 4.45
CA PHE A 139 -16.93 -7.93 5.58
C PHE A 139 -18.41 -7.97 5.17
N GLU A 140 -18.69 -7.91 3.87
CA GLU A 140 -20.04 -7.81 3.32
C GLU A 140 -20.86 -6.70 3.99
N SER A 141 -20.22 -5.54 4.19
CA SER A 141 -20.80 -4.40 4.92
C SER A 141 -20.31 -3.07 4.35
N ASP A 142 -21.26 -2.25 3.89
CA ASP A 142 -21.00 -0.89 3.42
C ASP A 142 -20.52 0.02 4.55
N ILE A 143 -20.98 -0.22 5.79
CA ILE A 143 -20.58 0.52 6.99
C ILE A 143 -19.11 0.26 7.31
N VAL A 144 -18.70 -1.01 7.36
CA VAL A 144 -17.30 -1.36 7.64
C VAL A 144 -16.38 -0.81 6.55
N ALA A 145 -16.82 -0.85 5.29
CA ALA A 145 -16.10 -0.28 4.17
C ALA A 145 -15.94 1.25 4.28
N LEU A 146 -17.02 1.97 4.62
CA LEU A 146 -16.98 3.41 4.83
C LEU A 146 -15.99 3.77 5.94
N PHE A 147 -16.18 3.24 7.15
CA PHE A 147 -15.34 3.62 8.29
C PHE A 147 -13.90 3.15 8.13
N GLY A 148 -13.67 1.92 7.67
CA GLY A 148 -12.32 1.43 7.42
C GLY A 148 -11.61 2.18 6.29
N GLY A 149 -12.33 2.55 5.23
CA GLY A 149 -11.81 3.40 4.16
C GLY A 149 -11.47 4.81 4.64
N LEU A 150 -12.27 5.39 5.54
CA LEU A 150 -11.96 6.70 6.14
C LEU A 150 -10.78 6.63 7.10
N PHE A 151 -10.61 5.54 7.87
CA PHE A 151 -9.42 5.35 8.70
C PHE A 151 -8.15 5.24 7.85
N PHE A 152 -8.26 4.67 6.66
CA PHE A 152 -7.17 4.63 5.70
C PHE A 152 -6.88 6.02 5.12
N ALA A 153 -7.87 6.64 4.47
CA ALA A 153 -7.68 7.91 3.76
C ALA A 153 -7.35 9.08 4.70
N GLY A 154 -7.88 9.06 5.92
CA GLY A 154 -7.59 10.03 6.98
C GLY A 154 -6.37 9.70 7.83
N ASN A 155 -5.65 8.62 7.53
CA ASN A 155 -4.42 8.29 8.24
C ASN A 155 -3.38 9.39 8.03
N TYR A 156 -2.60 9.68 9.07
CA TYR A 156 -1.56 10.70 9.04
C TYR A 156 -0.66 10.59 7.79
N ALA A 157 -0.11 9.41 7.50
CA ALA A 157 0.76 9.23 6.32
C ALA A 157 0.02 9.40 4.98
N MET A 158 -1.27 9.14 4.91
CA MET A 158 -2.06 9.40 3.69
C MET A 158 -2.29 10.89 3.47
N VAL A 159 -2.57 11.65 4.52
CA VAL A 159 -2.84 13.08 4.39
C VAL A 159 -1.58 13.92 4.28
N THR A 160 -0.42 13.46 4.78
CA THR A 160 0.87 14.16 4.64
C THR A 160 1.68 13.68 3.46
N SER A 161 1.85 12.36 3.32
CA SER A 161 2.74 11.80 2.29
C SER A 161 1.97 11.34 1.04
N GLY A 162 0.69 10.98 1.16
CA GLY A 162 -0.11 10.49 0.04
C GLY A 162 -0.40 11.54 -1.03
N LEU A 163 -0.37 12.82 -0.66
CA LEU A 163 -0.49 13.98 -1.56
C LEU A 163 0.71 14.94 -1.45
N GLY A 164 1.78 14.52 -0.76
CA GLY A 164 2.91 15.36 -0.41
C GLY A 164 4.07 15.33 -1.41
N MET A 165 3.83 14.96 -2.67
CA MET A 165 4.86 14.78 -3.70
C MET A 165 5.89 13.71 -3.32
N PHE A 166 5.41 12.56 -2.85
CA PHE A 166 6.21 11.36 -2.63
C PHE A 166 5.75 10.23 -3.54
N VAL A 167 6.68 9.40 -4.00
CA VAL A 167 6.34 8.30 -4.92
C VAL A 167 5.74 7.06 -4.23
N ASP A 168 5.66 7.07 -2.90
CA ASP A 168 5.15 5.96 -2.08
C ASP A 168 3.70 5.58 -2.40
N ILE A 169 2.84 6.57 -2.67
CA ILE A 169 1.40 6.39 -2.82
C ILE A 169 1.04 5.44 -3.98
N ALA A 170 1.82 5.46 -5.06
CA ALA A 170 1.63 4.51 -6.16
C ALA A 170 1.91 3.07 -5.73
N ALA A 171 3.00 2.84 -5.00
CA ALA A 171 3.30 1.49 -4.50
C ALA A 171 2.26 1.02 -3.48
N TRP A 172 1.73 1.91 -2.63
CA TRP A 172 0.61 1.58 -1.74
C TRP A 172 -0.64 1.18 -2.54
N PHE A 173 -0.98 1.89 -3.61
CA PHE A 173 -2.08 1.53 -4.49
C PHE A 173 -1.89 0.13 -5.09
N PHE A 174 -0.74 -0.16 -5.70
CA PHE A 174 -0.49 -1.46 -6.33
C PHE A 174 -0.45 -2.60 -5.29
N TYR A 175 0.10 -2.35 -4.10
CA TYR A 175 0.04 -3.28 -2.97
C TYR A 175 -1.41 -3.63 -2.61
N ILE A 176 -2.26 -2.62 -2.38
CA ILE A 176 -3.67 -2.81 -2.01
C ILE A 176 -4.47 -3.48 -3.14
N LEU A 177 -4.20 -3.11 -4.40
CA LEU A 177 -4.82 -3.76 -5.55
C LEU A 177 -4.44 -5.23 -5.67
N ALA A 178 -3.17 -5.57 -5.40
CA ALA A 178 -2.75 -6.96 -5.34
C ALA A 178 -3.47 -7.70 -4.21
N LEU A 179 -3.57 -7.11 -3.02
CA LEU A 179 -4.33 -7.69 -1.90
C LEU A 179 -5.80 -7.95 -2.26
N TYR A 180 -6.45 -7.01 -2.95
CA TYR A 180 -7.83 -7.17 -3.44
C TYR A 180 -7.97 -8.34 -4.41
N LEU A 181 -7.04 -8.48 -5.37
CA LEU A 181 -7.03 -9.57 -6.35
C LEU A 181 -6.74 -10.92 -5.69
N VAL A 182 -5.84 -10.97 -4.71
CA VAL A 182 -5.55 -12.17 -3.91
C VAL A 182 -6.77 -12.62 -3.12
N TYR A 183 -7.51 -11.68 -2.52
CA TYR A 183 -8.76 -12.03 -1.86
C TYR A 183 -9.80 -12.55 -2.85
N HIS A 184 -9.86 -11.97 -4.05
CA HIS A 184 -10.78 -12.44 -5.08
C HIS A 184 -10.43 -13.85 -5.58
N TYR A 185 -9.13 -14.16 -5.75
CA TYR A 185 -8.65 -15.51 -5.98
C TYR A 185 -9.11 -16.47 -4.87
N LEU A 186 -8.98 -16.05 -3.61
CA LEU A 186 -9.38 -16.86 -2.47
C LEU A 186 -10.87 -17.19 -2.49
N LEU A 187 -11.72 -16.28 -2.96
CA LEU A 187 -13.17 -16.52 -3.05
C LEU A 187 -13.56 -17.41 -4.25
N VAL A 188 -13.01 -17.15 -5.44
CA VAL A 188 -13.49 -17.74 -6.70
C VAL A 188 -12.62 -18.91 -7.19
N GLY A 189 -11.38 -19.04 -6.72
CA GLY A 189 -10.48 -20.16 -7.03
C GLY A 189 -9.81 -20.12 -8.42
N GLY A 190 -9.93 -19.02 -9.17
CA GLY A 190 -9.36 -18.91 -10.52
C GLY A 190 -7.91 -18.38 -10.53
N TYR A 191 -6.94 -19.20 -10.98
CA TYR A 191 -5.51 -18.85 -11.04
C TYR A 191 -5.21 -17.54 -11.81
N ARG A 192 -6.05 -17.18 -12.79
CA ARG A 192 -5.97 -15.90 -13.52
C ARG A 192 -5.87 -14.69 -12.58
N HIS A 193 -6.57 -14.70 -11.44
CA HIS A 193 -6.53 -13.59 -10.49
C HIS A 193 -5.17 -13.45 -9.81
N LEU A 194 -4.49 -14.57 -9.53
CA LEU A 194 -3.11 -14.52 -9.03
C LEU A 194 -2.12 -14.06 -10.10
N VAL A 195 -2.32 -14.44 -11.37
CA VAL A 195 -1.50 -13.93 -12.48
C VAL A 195 -1.65 -12.42 -12.62
N VAL A 196 -2.89 -11.91 -12.58
CA VAL A 196 -3.14 -10.46 -12.62
C VAL A 196 -2.55 -9.78 -11.37
N ALA A 197 -2.67 -10.40 -10.18
CA ALA A 197 -2.02 -9.88 -8.97
C ALA A 197 -0.49 -9.82 -9.13
N ALA A 198 0.15 -10.84 -9.70
CA ALA A 198 1.59 -10.84 -9.96
C ALA A 198 1.98 -9.70 -10.91
N ILE A 199 1.22 -9.46 -11.99
CA ILE A 199 1.47 -8.33 -12.89
C ILE A 199 1.34 -7.00 -12.13
N VAL A 200 0.30 -6.84 -11.30
CA VAL A 200 0.08 -5.65 -10.46
C VAL A 200 1.24 -5.42 -9.50
N VAL A 201 1.73 -6.48 -8.84
CA VAL A 201 2.90 -6.40 -7.94
C VAL A 201 4.17 -6.07 -8.71
N SER A 202 4.37 -6.65 -9.89
CA SER A 202 5.50 -6.37 -10.77
C SER A 202 5.55 -4.89 -11.15
N LEU A 203 4.43 -4.35 -11.65
CA LEU A 203 4.30 -2.94 -11.98
C LEU A 203 4.50 -2.06 -10.74
N GLY A 204 3.81 -2.35 -9.65
CA GLY A 204 3.93 -1.61 -8.40
C GLY A 204 5.35 -1.60 -7.85
N GLY A 205 6.07 -2.71 -7.96
CA GLY A 205 7.45 -2.82 -7.51
C GLY A 205 8.42 -1.97 -8.31
N LEU A 206 8.12 -1.69 -9.58
CA LEU A 206 8.84 -0.73 -10.41
C LEU A 206 8.43 0.73 -10.12
N PHE A 207 7.33 0.97 -9.40
CA PHE A 207 7.02 2.27 -8.80
C PHE A 207 7.75 2.46 -7.47
N LYS A 208 7.72 1.45 -6.60
CA LYS A 208 8.53 1.36 -5.37
C LYS A 208 8.52 -0.07 -4.83
N GLU A 209 9.64 -0.49 -4.24
CA GLU A 209 9.87 -1.85 -3.74
C GLU A 209 8.85 -2.33 -2.70
N ASN A 210 8.24 -1.41 -1.97
CA ASN A 210 7.21 -1.67 -0.97
C ASN A 210 6.02 -2.48 -1.53
N ALA A 211 5.72 -2.38 -2.83
CA ALA A 211 4.67 -3.18 -3.44
C ALA A 211 5.01 -4.69 -3.51
N TYR A 212 6.30 -5.05 -3.58
CA TYR A 212 6.73 -6.47 -3.62
C TYR A 212 6.33 -7.24 -2.37
N THR A 213 6.09 -6.56 -1.25
CA THR A 213 5.65 -7.18 0.00
C THR A 213 4.35 -7.98 -0.17
N ALA A 214 3.49 -7.62 -1.12
CA ALA A 214 2.28 -8.40 -1.46
C ALA A 214 2.58 -9.85 -1.91
N LEU A 215 3.80 -10.14 -2.38
CA LEU A 215 4.23 -11.51 -2.70
C LEU A 215 4.09 -12.46 -1.51
N ALA A 216 4.34 -11.97 -0.29
CA ALA A 216 4.21 -12.80 0.91
C ALA A 216 2.74 -13.22 1.12
N ALA A 217 1.80 -12.29 0.97
CA ALA A 217 0.37 -12.59 1.07
C ALA A 217 -0.07 -13.56 -0.04
N MET A 218 0.39 -13.34 -1.28
CA MET A 218 0.15 -14.23 -2.41
C MET A 218 0.66 -15.65 -2.15
N GLY A 219 1.92 -15.77 -1.69
CA GLY A 219 2.58 -17.04 -1.43
C GLY A 219 1.90 -17.83 -0.32
N ILE A 220 1.51 -17.18 0.78
CA ILE A 220 0.79 -17.81 1.89
C ILE A 220 -0.58 -18.31 1.44
N ILE A 221 -1.31 -17.53 0.64
CA ILE A 221 -2.62 -17.92 0.14
C ILE A 221 -2.53 -19.08 -0.86
N LEU A 222 -1.53 -19.06 -1.75
CA LEU A 222 -1.27 -20.17 -2.66
C LEU A 222 -0.87 -21.43 -1.88
N LEU A 223 0.00 -21.29 -0.89
CA LEU A 223 0.38 -22.39 0.00
C LEU A 223 -0.84 -22.95 0.72
N PHE A 224 -1.70 -22.11 1.29
CA PHE A 224 -2.93 -22.56 1.94
C PHE A 224 -3.85 -23.37 1.02
N ARG A 225 -3.93 -23.02 -0.27
CA ARG A 225 -4.74 -23.75 -1.26
C ARG A 225 -4.08 -25.05 -1.73
N GLU A 226 -2.76 -25.09 -1.81
CA GLU A 226 -2.02 -26.18 -2.48
C GLU A 226 -1.04 -26.93 -1.57
N TRP A 227 -1.10 -26.74 -0.25
CA TRP A 227 -0.13 -27.32 0.71
C TRP A 227 -0.02 -28.85 0.64
N ARG A 228 -1.09 -29.53 0.23
CA ARG A 228 -1.11 -31.00 0.11
C ARG A 228 -0.35 -31.51 -1.12
N THR A 229 -0.04 -30.64 -2.08
CA THR A 229 0.59 -31.00 -3.35
C THR A 229 1.75 -30.04 -3.64
N PRO A 230 2.93 -30.23 -3.00
CA PRO A 230 4.07 -29.31 -3.12
C PRO A 230 4.51 -29.06 -4.57
N ILE A 231 4.45 -30.09 -5.42
CA ILE A 231 4.78 -29.97 -6.85
C ILE A 231 3.81 -28.98 -7.54
N ARG A 232 2.51 -29.07 -7.25
CA ARG A 232 1.50 -28.17 -7.81
C ARG A 232 1.72 -26.74 -7.32
N PHE A 233 2.02 -26.58 -6.03
CA PHE A 233 2.41 -25.29 -5.47
C PHE A 233 3.60 -24.68 -6.24
N LEU A 234 4.67 -25.44 -6.48
CA LEU A 234 5.84 -24.96 -7.22
C LEU A 234 5.48 -24.57 -8.67
N PHE A 235 4.68 -25.39 -9.36
CA PHE A 235 4.21 -25.08 -10.73
C PHE A 235 3.39 -23.80 -10.83
N HIS A 236 2.69 -23.40 -9.77
CA HIS A 236 1.96 -22.14 -9.73
C HIS A 236 2.80 -20.99 -9.17
N ALA A 237 3.65 -21.23 -8.18
CA ALA A 237 4.44 -20.20 -7.51
C ALA A 237 5.58 -19.68 -8.38
N VAL A 238 6.31 -20.58 -9.07
CA VAL A 238 7.48 -20.19 -9.88
C VAL A 238 7.10 -19.24 -11.02
N PRO A 239 6.07 -19.50 -11.85
CA PRO A 239 5.67 -18.55 -12.89
C PRO A 239 5.23 -17.19 -12.34
N LEU A 240 4.52 -17.16 -11.21
CA LEU A 240 4.14 -15.90 -10.56
C LEU A 240 5.38 -15.14 -10.08
N GLY A 241 6.32 -15.82 -9.44
CA GLY A 241 7.59 -15.23 -9.02
C GLY A 241 8.39 -14.66 -10.20
N LEU A 242 8.43 -15.36 -11.33
CA LEU A 242 9.08 -14.86 -12.55
C LEU A 242 8.39 -13.62 -13.11
N ILE A 243 7.06 -13.58 -13.15
CA ILE A 243 6.30 -12.39 -13.59
C ILE A 243 6.64 -11.17 -12.72
N VAL A 244 6.79 -11.37 -11.40
CA VAL A 244 7.10 -10.27 -10.48
C VAL A 244 8.57 -9.84 -10.57
N LEU A 245 9.50 -10.79 -10.55
CA LEU A 245 10.92 -10.50 -10.37
C LEU A 245 11.64 -10.19 -11.69
N LEU A 246 11.21 -10.78 -12.82
CA LEU A 246 11.95 -10.64 -14.08
C LEU A 246 12.09 -9.18 -14.53
N PRO A 247 11.05 -8.34 -14.52
CA PRO A 247 11.20 -6.93 -14.90
C PRO A 247 12.16 -6.15 -13.98
N ALA A 248 12.11 -6.42 -12.68
CA ALA A 248 13.00 -5.80 -11.70
C ALA A 248 14.46 -6.19 -11.93
N VAL A 249 14.71 -7.47 -12.19
CA VAL A 249 16.05 -8.00 -12.49
C VAL A 249 16.60 -7.40 -13.77
N VAL A 250 15.80 -7.36 -14.84
CA VAL A 250 16.21 -6.74 -16.12
C VAL A 250 16.57 -5.27 -15.91
N HIS A 251 15.74 -4.53 -15.17
CA HIS A 251 16.00 -3.13 -14.86
C HIS A 251 17.28 -2.95 -14.04
N HIS A 252 17.45 -3.69 -12.95
CA HIS A 252 18.64 -3.62 -12.10
C HIS A 252 19.93 -3.96 -12.87
N VAL A 253 19.90 -4.98 -13.73
CA VAL A 253 21.04 -5.32 -14.59
C VAL A 253 21.34 -4.19 -15.57
N SER A 254 20.31 -3.56 -16.16
CA SER A 254 20.52 -2.43 -17.07
C SER A 254 21.19 -1.23 -16.39
N ILE A 255 20.76 -0.89 -15.17
CA ILE A 255 21.35 0.20 -14.37
C ILE A 255 22.79 -0.14 -13.98
N TYR A 256 23.08 -1.39 -13.63
CA TYR A 256 24.45 -1.82 -13.36
C TYR A 256 25.34 -1.69 -14.60
N MET A 257 24.87 -2.12 -15.76
CA MET A 257 25.65 -2.02 -17.01
C MET A 257 25.90 -0.56 -17.43
N GLN A 258 24.98 0.35 -17.12
CA GLN A 258 25.08 1.76 -17.50
C GLN A 258 25.90 2.59 -16.51
N TYR A 259 25.76 2.34 -15.20
CA TYR A 259 26.30 3.21 -14.15
C TYR A 259 27.25 2.50 -13.17
N GLY A 260 27.42 1.17 -13.26
CA GLY A 260 28.14 0.39 -12.26
C GLY A 260 27.45 0.34 -10.89
N TYR A 261 26.23 0.87 -10.78
CA TYR A 261 25.48 0.99 -9.54
C TYR A 261 24.63 -0.27 -9.28
N THR A 262 24.55 -0.69 -8.02
CA THR A 262 23.73 -1.81 -7.57
C THR A 262 22.93 -1.44 -6.33
N TYR A 263 21.87 -2.18 -6.05
CA TYR A 263 21.07 -1.97 -4.84
C TYR A 263 21.87 -2.14 -3.53
N LEU A 264 22.96 -2.92 -3.56
CA LEU A 264 23.79 -3.13 -2.36
C LEU A 264 24.46 -1.84 -1.88
N TYR A 265 24.78 -0.91 -2.79
CA TYR A 265 25.29 0.41 -2.40
C TYR A 265 24.28 1.15 -1.53
N TRP A 266 22.99 1.09 -1.88
CA TRP A 266 21.94 1.72 -1.08
C TRP A 266 21.79 1.09 0.30
N ILE A 267 21.88 -0.24 0.42
CA ILE A 267 21.78 -0.90 1.72
C ILE A 267 22.89 -0.41 2.65
N HIS A 268 24.13 -0.38 2.16
CA HIS A 268 25.26 0.11 2.95
C HIS A 268 25.10 1.59 3.33
N LEU A 269 24.64 2.39 2.39
CA LEU A 269 24.39 3.81 2.59
C LEU A 269 23.28 4.06 3.62
N ALA A 270 22.17 3.32 3.54
CA ALA A 270 21.04 3.44 4.45
C ALA A 270 21.43 3.04 5.88
N GLU A 271 22.25 2.01 6.06
CA GLU A 271 22.79 1.63 7.38
C GLU A 271 23.59 2.76 8.03
N ASN A 272 24.31 3.56 7.22
CA ASN A 272 25.08 4.69 7.70
C ASN A 272 24.24 5.96 7.95
N PHE A 273 23.19 6.18 7.15
CA PHE A 273 22.31 7.36 7.29
C PHE A 273 21.31 7.24 8.44
N TYR A 274 20.68 6.08 8.57
CA TYR A 274 19.58 5.86 9.51
C TYR A 274 20.12 5.34 10.84
N THR A 275 20.77 6.24 11.59
CA THR A 275 21.21 5.98 12.96
C THR A 275 20.21 6.59 13.93
N TYR A 276 19.72 5.77 14.87
CA TYR A 276 18.72 6.19 15.85
C TYR A 276 19.29 6.08 17.26
N ASN A 277 19.10 7.13 18.06
CA ASN A 277 19.46 7.11 19.48
C ASN A 277 18.68 6.03 20.24
N SER A 278 17.42 5.80 19.86
CA SER A 278 16.59 4.73 20.39
C SER A 278 15.63 4.19 19.32
N LEU A 279 15.89 2.98 18.85
CA LEU A 279 14.98 2.27 17.92
C LEU A 279 13.56 2.16 18.48
N VAL A 280 13.42 1.87 19.77
CA VAL A 280 12.12 1.72 20.43
C VAL A 280 11.35 3.04 20.42
N ALA A 281 12.02 4.16 20.70
CA ALA A 281 11.37 5.47 20.66
C ALA A 281 10.87 5.81 19.25
N GLU A 282 11.67 5.51 18.22
CA GLU A 282 11.28 5.73 16.83
C GLU A 282 10.10 4.86 16.41
N TYR A 283 10.06 3.59 16.82
CA TYR A 283 8.88 2.76 16.60
C TYR A 283 7.64 3.34 17.29
N ILE A 284 7.76 3.79 18.54
CA ILE A 284 6.63 4.38 19.27
C ILE A 284 6.15 5.66 18.59
N LYS A 285 7.07 6.53 18.15
CA LYS A 285 6.74 7.78 17.45
C LYS A 285 6.03 7.50 16.13
N ASN A 286 6.65 6.71 15.27
CA ASN A 286 6.13 6.45 13.94
C ASN A 286 4.84 5.60 13.98
N LEU A 287 4.80 4.51 14.75
CA LEU A 287 3.57 3.72 14.92
C LEU A 287 2.50 4.51 15.69
N GLY A 288 2.87 5.29 16.69
CA GLY A 288 1.93 6.13 17.45
C GLY A 288 1.19 7.12 16.56
N SER A 289 1.93 7.83 15.71
CA SER A 289 1.36 8.78 14.73
C SER A 289 0.52 8.11 13.65
N LEU A 290 0.87 6.90 13.22
CA LEU A 290 0.09 6.14 12.25
C LEU A 290 -1.18 5.55 12.87
N LEU A 291 -1.12 5.04 14.10
CA LEU A 291 -2.18 4.20 14.63
C LEU A 291 -3.19 4.96 15.48
N THR A 292 -2.80 5.96 16.27
CA THR A 292 -3.70 6.84 17.05
C THR A 292 -4.97 6.12 17.60
N LEU A 293 -6.16 6.42 17.05
CA LEU A 293 -7.44 5.79 17.42
C LEU A 293 -7.74 4.48 16.68
N LEU A 294 -7.01 4.16 15.61
CA LEU A 294 -7.04 2.85 14.97
C LEU A 294 -6.43 1.77 15.89
N ALA A 295 -5.38 2.10 16.67
CA ALA A 295 -4.72 1.17 17.59
C ALA A 295 -5.68 0.39 18.51
N PRO A 296 -6.53 1.04 19.35
CA PRO A 296 -7.43 0.32 20.24
C PRO A 296 -8.44 -0.56 19.49
N LEU A 297 -8.91 -0.12 18.31
CA LEU A 297 -9.83 -0.92 17.48
C LEU A 297 -9.13 -2.15 16.91
N SER A 298 -7.91 -2.01 16.39
CA SER A 298 -7.14 -3.12 15.84
C SER A 298 -6.71 -4.11 16.92
N LEU A 299 -6.33 -3.64 18.12
CA LEU A 299 -6.00 -4.50 19.26
C LEU A 299 -7.21 -5.33 19.71
N LEU A 300 -8.37 -4.68 19.89
CA LEU A 300 -9.61 -5.39 20.21
C LEU A 300 -10.00 -6.37 19.09
N GLY A 301 -9.80 -5.97 17.84
CA GLY A 301 -9.96 -6.81 16.66
C GLY A 301 -9.07 -8.06 16.69
N GLY A 302 -7.80 -7.91 17.07
CA GLY A 302 -6.85 -9.00 17.27
C GLY A 302 -7.31 -9.98 18.36
N VAL A 303 -7.82 -9.46 19.49
CA VAL A 303 -8.40 -10.32 20.56
C VAL A 303 -9.61 -11.11 20.04
N LEU A 304 -10.50 -10.47 19.27
CA LEU A 304 -11.64 -11.13 18.65
C LEU A 304 -11.24 -12.14 17.56
N PHE A 305 -10.16 -11.87 16.84
CA PHE A 305 -9.60 -12.74 15.81
C PHE A 305 -9.06 -14.04 16.42
N LEU A 306 -8.26 -13.93 17.48
CA LEU A 306 -7.66 -15.07 18.19
C LEU A 306 -8.68 -15.94 18.96
N ARG A 307 -9.91 -15.45 19.14
CA ARG A 307 -11.00 -16.18 19.82
C ARG A 307 -12.14 -16.47 18.82
N PRO A 308 -12.09 -17.56 18.03
CA PRO A 308 -13.05 -17.79 16.94
C PRO A 308 -14.52 -17.76 17.34
N ARG A 309 -14.83 -18.20 18.57
CA ARG A 309 -16.19 -18.15 19.15
C ARG A 309 -16.76 -16.73 19.21
N TRP A 310 -15.92 -15.69 19.22
CA TRP A 310 -16.31 -14.29 19.35
C TRP A 310 -16.38 -13.55 18.01
N SER A 311 -15.94 -14.20 16.93
CA SER A 311 -15.97 -13.74 15.54
C SER A 311 -16.54 -14.84 14.61
N PRO A 312 -17.77 -15.35 14.88
CA PRO A 312 -18.33 -16.48 14.14
C PRO A 312 -18.63 -16.16 12.66
N PHE A 313 -18.68 -14.89 12.29
CA PHE A 313 -18.88 -14.42 10.92
C PHE A 313 -17.63 -14.56 10.04
N LEU A 314 -16.45 -14.86 10.60
CA LEU A 314 -15.22 -15.05 9.82
C LEU A 314 -15.02 -16.52 9.43
N SER A 315 -14.97 -16.78 8.13
CA SER A 315 -14.58 -18.08 7.56
C SER A 315 -13.09 -18.37 7.79
N ASN A 316 -12.69 -19.63 7.59
CA ASN A 316 -11.28 -20.02 7.68
C ASN A 316 -10.43 -19.31 6.63
N GLU A 317 -10.95 -19.16 5.41
CA GLU A 317 -10.31 -18.44 4.32
C GLU A 317 -10.06 -16.97 4.70
N GLN A 318 -11.07 -16.28 5.24
CA GLN A 318 -10.91 -14.90 5.72
C GLN A 318 -9.85 -14.81 6.83
N ARG A 319 -9.76 -15.80 7.72
CA ARG A 319 -8.74 -15.83 8.77
C ARG A 319 -7.33 -15.99 8.22
N VAL A 320 -7.15 -16.90 7.27
CA VAL A 320 -5.87 -17.08 6.57
C VAL A 320 -5.49 -15.82 5.80
N TYR A 321 -6.46 -15.15 5.18
CA TYR A 321 -6.22 -13.89 4.48
C TYR A 321 -5.71 -12.79 5.41
N ILE A 322 -6.34 -12.59 6.57
CA ILE A 322 -5.86 -11.63 7.59
C ILE A 322 -4.42 -11.96 8.00
N ALA A 323 -4.13 -13.23 8.27
CA ALA A 323 -2.78 -13.65 8.64
C ALA A 323 -1.77 -13.38 7.50
N ALA A 324 -2.14 -13.69 6.25
CA ALA A 324 -1.31 -13.47 5.08
C ALA A 324 -0.99 -11.98 4.85
N VAL A 325 -1.98 -11.10 5.01
CA VAL A 325 -1.80 -9.64 4.93
C VAL A 325 -0.98 -9.11 6.09
N THR A 326 -1.12 -9.68 7.30
CA THR A 326 -0.29 -9.30 8.45
C THR A 326 1.17 -9.68 8.23
N VAL A 327 1.44 -10.88 7.72
CA VAL A 327 2.80 -11.33 7.41
C VAL A 327 3.43 -10.53 6.28
N SER A 328 2.65 -10.10 5.28
CA SER A 328 3.18 -9.24 4.22
C SER A 328 3.63 -7.87 4.70
N ALA A 329 3.17 -7.40 5.85
CA ALA A 329 3.61 -6.12 6.41
C ALA A 329 4.91 -6.22 7.26
N VAL A 330 5.36 -7.43 7.61
CA VAL A 330 6.56 -7.65 8.44
C VAL A 330 7.83 -7.01 7.85
N PRO A 331 8.11 -7.06 6.53
CA PRO A 331 9.28 -6.40 5.97
C PRO A 331 9.36 -4.89 6.27
N ALA A 332 8.24 -4.19 6.39
CA ALA A 332 8.21 -2.78 6.77
C ALA A 332 8.72 -2.53 8.20
N LEU A 333 8.53 -3.50 9.10
CA LEU A 333 9.04 -3.48 10.47
C LEU A 333 10.50 -3.93 10.58
N LEU A 334 11.10 -4.38 9.48
CA LEU A 334 12.52 -4.77 9.44
C LEU A 334 13.33 -3.80 8.59
N TRP A 335 12.69 -2.76 8.05
CA TRP A 335 13.33 -1.81 7.17
C TRP A 335 14.28 -0.90 7.97
N PRO A 336 15.49 -0.59 7.46
CA PRO A 336 16.43 0.28 8.17
C PRO A 336 15.89 1.70 8.40
N ALA A 337 15.12 2.23 7.45
CA ALA A 337 14.46 3.53 7.58
C ALA A 337 13.12 3.38 8.30
N LEU A 338 13.07 3.77 9.57
CA LEU A 338 11.88 3.78 10.43
C LEU A 338 11.06 5.03 10.17
N GLU A 339 10.52 5.13 8.96
CA GLU A 339 9.69 6.26 8.55
C GLU A 339 8.21 5.85 8.50
N GLN A 340 7.32 6.79 8.82
CA GLN A 340 5.86 6.57 8.76
C GLN A 340 5.40 6.01 7.42
N ARG A 341 5.92 6.54 6.30
CA ARG A 341 5.56 6.12 4.93
C ARG A 341 5.96 4.68 4.60
N VAL A 342 7.03 4.16 5.22
CA VAL A 342 7.43 2.75 5.09
C VAL A 342 6.52 1.88 5.97
N MET A 343 6.33 2.28 7.23
CA MET A 343 5.47 1.57 8.18
C MET A 343 3.99 1.56 7.78
N PHE A 344 3.55 2.48 6.90
CA PHE A 344 2.18 2.54 6.41
C PHE A 344 1.67 1.21 5.80
N LEU A 345 2.57 0.34 5.33
CA LEU A 345 2.24 -1.01 4.85
C LEU A 345 1.52 -1.89 5.89
N ILE A 346 1.63 -1.58 7.20
CA ILE A 346 0.88 -2.31 8.25
C ILE A 346 -0.60 -1.96 8.28
N ILE A 347 -0.99 -0.79 7.75
CA ILE A 347 -2.33 -0.24 7.93
C ILE A 347 -3.42 -1.14 7.33
N PRO A 348 -3.28 -1.71 6.11
CA PRO A 348 -4.27 -2.66 5.59
C PRO A 348 -4.51 -3.87 6.50
N ALA A 349 -3.47 -4.44 7.13
CA ALA A 349 -3.62 -5.53 8.09
C ALA A 349 -4.40 -5.10 9.34
N LEU A 350 -4.04 -3.93 9.89
CA LEU A 350 -4.68 -3.38 11.08
C LEU A 350 -6.13 -2.95 10.84
N LEU A 351 -6.46 -2.51 9.62
CA LEU A 351 -7.83 -2.21 9.21
C LEU A 351 -8.67 -3.46 9.04
N LEU A 352 -8.10 -4.56 8.57
CA LEU A 352 -8.80 -5.85 8.59
C LEU A 352 -9.09 -6.28 10.04
N LEU A 353 -8.17 -6.09 10.98
CA LEU A 353 -8.44 -6.37 12.39
C LEU A 353 -9.50 -5.44 12.99
N ALA A 354 -9.38 -4.13 12.78
CA ALA A 354 -10.35 -3.14 13.24
C ALA A 354 -11.75 -3.40 12.63
N GLY A 355 -11.79 -3.84 11.36
CA GLY A 355 -13.00 -4.23 10.65
C GLY A 355 -13.80 -5.33 11.37
N ILE A 356 -13.15 -6.22 12.12
CA ILE A 356 -13.83 -7.23 12.96
C ILE A 356 -14.66 -6.55 14.06
N VAL A 357 -14.12 -5.51 14.70
CA VAL A 357 -14.82 -4.73 15.73
C VAL A 357 -15.96 -3.95 15.09
N LEU A 358 -15.68 -3.24 14.00
CA LEU A 358 -16.68 -2.47 13.26
C LEU A 358 -17.85 -3.37 12.82
N LYS A 359 -17.56 -4.57 12.28
CA LYS A 359 -18.58 -5.53 11.85
C LYS A 359 -19.41 -6.04 13.04
N LYS A 360 -18.76 -6.40 14.13
CA LYS A 360 -19.44 -6.90 15.35
C LYS A 360 -20.41 -5.87 15.95
N TYR A 361 -20.09 -4.59 15.84
CA TYR A 361 -20.88 -3.49 16.41
C TYR A 361 -21.52 -2.58 15.34
N GLU A 362 -21.71 -3.07 14.12
CA GLU A 362 -22.18 -2.25 12.99
C GLU A 362 -23.57 -1.64 13.22
N ARG A 363 -24.41 -2.26 14.06
CA ARG A 363 -25.70 -1.70 14.49
C ARG A 363 -25.58 -0.36 15.24
N TYR A 364 -24.41 -0.05 15.77
CA TYR A 364 -24.10 1.19 16.51
C TYR A 364 -23.17 2.10 15.72
N TRP A 365 -23.21 2.05 14.38
CA TRP A 365 -22.26 2.72 13.52
C TRP A 365 -22.12 4.23 13.78
N TYR A 366 -23.18 4.89 14.23
CA TYR A 366 -23.17 6.32 14.59
C TYR A 366 -22.17 6.63 15.71
N ALA A 367 -21.86 5.67 16.59
CA ALA A 367 -20.85 5.84 17.64
C ALA A 367 -19.41 5.90 17.08
N PHE A 368 -19.18 5.40 15.85
CA PHE A 368 -17.88 5.50 15.19
C PHE A 368 -17.65 6.85 14.50
N VAL A 369 -18.71 7.64 14.25
CA VAL A 369 -18.60 8.97 13.64
C VAL A 369 -17.69 9.93 14.43
N PRO A 370 -17.88 10.14 15.75
CA PRO A 370 -16.97 11.01 16.50
C PRO A 370 -15.54 10.47 16.55
N VAL A 371 -15.37 9.14 16.58
CA VAL A 371 -14.04 8.50 16.58
C VAL A 371 -13.31 8.76 15.28
N ILE A 372 -13.98 8.62 14.13
CA ILE A 372 -13.35 8.86 12.83
C ILE A 372 -13.06 10.33 12.60
N VAL A 373 -13.95 11.23 13.02
CA VAL A 373 -13.71 12.68 12.94
C VAL A 373 -12.49 13.04 13.78
N LEU A 374 -12.42 12.57 15.02
CA LEU A 374 -11.27 12.83 15.88
C LEU A 374 -9.98 12.23 15.30
N TYR A 375 -10.04 11.02 14.74
CA TYR A 375 -8.89 10.38 14.08
C TYR A 375 -8.36 11.21 12.90
N ILE A 376 -9.25 11.68 12.03
CA ILE A 376 -8.89 12.54 10.88
C ILE A 376 -8.28 13.86 11.38
N LEU A 377 -8.91 14.51 12.36
CA LEU A 377 -8.41 15.77 12.93
C LEU A 377 -7.03 15.58 13.55
N ILE A 378 -6.81 14.50 14.30
CA ILE A 378 -5.51 14.13 14.84
C ILE A 378 -4.48 13.97 13.72
N GLY A 379 -4.84 13.38 12.58
CA GLY A 379 -3.99 13.30 11.39
C GLY A 379 -3.54 14.67 10.90
N PHE A 380 -4.46 15.62 10.70
CA PHE A 380 -4.09 16.97 10.25
C PHE A 380 -3.33 17.80 11.29
N LEU A 381 -3.53 17.52 12.58
CA LEU A 381 -2.94 18.27 13.69
C LEU A 381 -1.68 17.61 14.26
N MET A 382 -1.25 16.49 13.68
CA MET A 382 -0.17 15.65 14.22
C MET A 382 1.15 16.43 14.33
N ASP A 383 1.60 17.06 13.25
CA ASP A 383 2.86 17.83 13.24
C ASP A 383 2.80 19.06 14.13
N ALA A 384 1.71 19.82 14.02
CA ALA A 384 1.57 21.10 14.70
C ALA A 384 1.42 21.00 16.22
N TYR A 385 0.93 19.87 16.76
CA TYR A 385 0.58 19.79 18.17
C TYR A 385 0.99 18.50 18.86
N ILE A 386 1.10 17.36 18.16
CA ILE A 386 1.26 16.06 18.81
C ILE A 386 2.72 15.62 18.75
N LEU A 387 3.34 15.66 17.57
CA LEU A 387 4.73 15.24 17.42
C LEU A 387 5.69 16.19 18.13
N ASP A 388 5.40 17.48 18.22
CA ASP A 388 6.19 18.41 19.02
C ASP A 388 6.14 18.11 20.53
N LEU A 389 5.02 17.60 21.04
CA LEU A 389 4.89 17.16 22.42
C LEU A 389 5.53 15.79 22.69
N VAL A 390 5.64 14.96 21.64
CA VAL A 390 6.15 13.58 21.70
C VAL A 390 7.60 13.47 21.21
N ASN A 391 8.17 14.54 20.63
CA ASN A 391 9.60 14.72 20.40
C ASN A 391 10.29 14.84 21.77
N LEU A 392 10.37 13.69 22.43
CA LEU A 392 11.13 13.48 23.62
C LEU A 392 12.60 13.75 23.25
N PRO A 393 13.33 14.56 24.03
CA PRO A 393 14.72 14.87 23.76
C PRO A 393 15.53 13.59 23.92
N PHE A 394 15.94 13.00 22.80
CA PHE A 394 16.82 11.83 22.77
C PHE A 394 18.04 12.10 21.91
#